data_AF-A0A8C4X757-F1
#
_entry.id   AF-A0A8C4X757-F1
#
_cell.length_a   1.000
_cell.length_b   1.000
_cell.length_c   1.000
_cell.angle_alpha   90.00
_cell.angle_beta   90.00
_cell.angle_gamma   90.00
#
_symmetry.space_group_name_H-M   'P 1'
#
loop_
_entity.id
_entity.type
_entity.pdbx_description
1 polymer ?
#
loop_
_entity_poly.entity_id
_entity_poly.type
_entity_poly.pdbx_seq_one_letter_code
_entity_poly.pdbx_strand_id
1 'polypeptide(L)'
;MLEHMSGETEIMISRKKKDKSPRRVGSVKRTSQAEGQMMKCRSSKQSTEHPEKKQPMSRKETSAAASDVTSDNYRHPRFLHGPYPATHFGPKACMLPNPTSVMHIQDPASQRLTWTKPPMNILVIKKVRDESLLEPFKQLCTFLIEEKHLMVYVERKVVEDAILLQDEMFGKIRNQLCTFKEGYDDISKCIDLIICLGGDGTLLYASSLFQDSVPPVMAFHLGSLGFLTPFTFESYKTEINKVFEGNAAIILRSRLKVKITKDLSHLQESASTYPMEEDGILSQSHVNSDVGKVDLNLQVLNEVVVDRGPSPFLSNVDLYLDDRLITTVQGDGVIVSTPTGSTAYAAAAGASMIHPNVPAIMVTPICPHSLSFRPIVVPAGVELKVMLSPDARNTAWVSFDGRKRQEIHQGDCIKITTSCYSVPSICCHDLVYDWFESLAECLHWNVRKKQTRMSEETD
;
A
#
# COMPACT_ATOMS: atom_id res chain seq x y z
N MET A 1 12.71 32.13 44.42
CA MET A 1 11.55 31.71 45.24
C MET A 1 11.63 30.20 45.33
N LEU A 2 12.00 29.72 46.51
CA LEU A 2 12.25 28.32 46.88
C LEU A 2 11.08 27.90 47.78
N GLU A 3 10.33 26.88 47.38
CA GLU A 3 9.42 26.04 48.19
C GLU A 3 9.22 24.75 47.38
N HIS A 4 9.16 23.52 47.89
CA HIS A 4 9.29 22.95 49.23
C HIS A 4 9.55 21.44 49.01
N MET A 5 10.44 20.82 49.79
CA MET A 5 10.54 19.36 49.92
C MET A 5 9.80 18.89 51.18
N SER A 6 9.04 17.80 51.04
CA SER A 6 8.65 16.79 52.07
C SER A 6 7.74 15.79 51.34
N GLY A 7 7.97 14.48 51.24
CA GLY A 7 8.55 13.53 52.18
C GLY A 7 7.42 12.89 53.00
N GLU A 8 6.92 11.71 52.61
CA GLU A 8 6.29 10.73 53.52
C GLU A 8 6.01 9.37 52.83
N THR A 9 6.04 8.33 53.65
CA THR A 9 6.29 6.92 53.34
C THR A 9 5.14 6.05 53.89
N GLU A 10 4.96 4.84 53.32
CA GLU A 10 4.16 3.68 53.81
C GLU A 10 2.62 3.82 53.74
N ILE A 11 1.83 2.80 53.38
CA ILE A 11 1.61 1.54 54.11
C ILE A 11 1.06 0.44 53.17
N MET A 12 1.63 -0.76 53.28
CA MET A 12 1.10 -2.04 52.78
C MET A 12 -0.13 -2.50 53.60
N ILE A 13 -1.18 -2.98 52.93
CA ILE A 13 -2.17 -3.88 53.57
C ILE A 13 -2.37 -5.14 52.73
N SER A 14 -1.87 -6.24 53.31
CA SER A 14 -2.13 -7.64 52.98
C SER A 14 -3.47 -8.09 53.56
N ARG A 15 -4.28 -8.85 52.80
CA ARG A 15 -5.27 -9.78 53.37
C ARG A 15 -5.27 -11.12 52.63
N LYS A 16 -4.93 -12.15 53.40
CA LYS A 16 -4.97 -13.60 53.12
C LYS A 16 -6.39 -14.18 53.18
N LYS A 17 -6.62 -15.16 52.30
CA LYS A 17 -7.33 -16.46 52.42
C LYS A 17 -8.56 -16.59 53.33
N LYS A 18 -9.59 -17.27 52.79
CA LYS A 18 -10.20 -18.44 53.45
C LYS A 18 -10.84 -19.41 52.45
N ASP A 19 -10.42 -20.67 52.56
CA ASP A 19 -11.03 -21.89 52.02
C ASP A 19 -12.50 -22.06 52.43
N LYS A 20 -13.28 -22.77 51.60
CA LYS A 20 -13.83 -24.10 51.93
C LYS A 20 -14.77 -24.61 50.82
N SER A 21 -14.43 -25.78 50.27
CA SER A 21 -15.36 -26.72 49.65
C SER A 21 -16.14 -27.48 50.74
N PRO A 22 -17.26 -28.14 50.38
CA PRO A 22 -17.24 -29.60 50.44
C PRO A 22 -18.00 -30.33 49.33
N ARG A 23 -17.56 -31.57 49.08
CA ARG A 23 -18.17 -32.64 48.28
C ARG A 23 -19.23 -33.42 49.09
N ARG A 24 -20.18 -34.06 48.40
CA ARG A 24 -20.57 -35.52 48.40
C ARG A 24 -22.10 -35.76 48.35
N VAL A 25 -22.59 -36.48 47.32
CA VAL A 25 -23.15 -37.89 47.33
C VAL A 25 -24.67 -37.90 47.59
N GLY A 26 -25.56 -38.69 46.97
CA GLY A 26 -25.49 -39.76 45.96
C GLY A 26 -26.90 -40.08 45.41
N SER A 27 -27.01 -40.57 44.17
CA SER A 27 -27.55 -41.87 43.73
C SER A 27 -28.95 -42.29 44.20
N VAL A 28 -29.91 -42.45 43.25
CA VAL A 28 -30.90 -43.55 43.22
C VAL A 28 -31.23 -43.91 41.75
N LYS A 29 -31.30 -45.23 41.48
CA LYS A 29 -31.63 -45.94 40.21
C LYS A 29 -33.13 -46.23 40.07
N ARG A 30 -33.57 -46.53 38.82
CA ARG A 30 -34.45 -47.64 38.32
C ARG A 30 -35.48 -47.15 37.27
N THR A 31 -35.38 -47.47 35.97
CA THR A 31 -35.62 -48.70 35.16
C THR A 31 -37.04 -48.83 34.56
N SER A 32 -37.14 -48.91 33.22
CA SER A 32 -37.96 -49.85 32.40
C SER A 32 -37.82 -49.46 30.91
N GLN A 33 -37.20 -50.27 30.03
CA GLN A 33 -37.82 -51.22 29.05
C GLN A 33 -38.68 -50.52 27.97
N ALA A 34 -38.67 -50.83 26.66
CA ALA A 34 -38.21 -51.95 25.82
C ALA A 34 -38.08 -51.43 24.34
N GLU A 35 -37.06 -51.82 23.55
CA GLU A 35 -37.01 -52.86 22.50
C GLU A 35 -37.41 -52.46 21.05
N GLY A 36 -36.63 -52.99 20.08
CA GLY A 36 -36.92 -53.07 18.63
C GLY A 36 -35.98 -52.26 17.72
N GLN A 37 -34.76 -52.72 17.33
CA GLN A 37 -34.44 -53.55 16.12
C GLN A 37 -35.05 -53.03 14.79
N MET A 38 -34.41 -52.96 13.61
CA MET A 38 -33.12 -53.44 13.07
C MET A 38 -32.99 -52.89 11.61
N MET A 39 -31.75 -52.63 11.13
CA MET A 39 -31.18 -52.88 9.75
C MET A 39 -31.97 -52.51 8.47
N LYS A 40 -31.43 -52.12 7.30
CA LYS A 40 -30.20 -52.45 6.53
C LYS A 40 -30.17 -51.46 5.32
N CYS A 41 -29.06 -50.82 4.98
CA CYS A 41 -28.06 -51.20 3.95
C CYS A 41 -28.49 -51.17 2.45
N ARG A 42 -27.94 -50.18 1.73
CA ARG A 42 -27.11 -50.24 0.49
C ARG A 42 -27.62 -50.85 -0.83
N SER A 43 -26.98 -50.30 -1.89
CA SER A 43 -26.67 -50.85 -3.24
C SER A 43 -27.69 -50.51 -4.34
N SER A 44 -27.36 -50.32 -5.62
CA SER A 44 -26.14 -50.02 -6.40
C SER A 44 -26.52 -50.12 -7.90
N LYS A 45 -25.82 -49.37 -8.78
CA LYS A 45 -25.49 -49.68 -10.20
C LYS A 45 -26.64 -49.73 -11.25
N GLN A 46 -26.57 -48.85 -12.27
CA GLN A 46 -26.07 -49.04 -13.67
C GLN A 46 -27.16 -49.51 -14.64
N SER A 47 -27.38 -48.78 -15.75
CA SER A 47 -27.02 -49.20 -17.14
C SER A 47 -27.84 -48.49 -18.25
N THR A 48 -27.10 -48.03 -19.27
CA THR A 48 -27.35 -48.11 -20.74
C THR A 48 -28.47 -47.30 -21.46
N GLU A 49 -27.98 -46.36 -22.29
CA GLU A 49 -28.23 -46.11 -23.74
C GLU A 49 -29.65 -46.04 -24.37
N HIS A 50 -29.93 -44.84 -24.95
CA HIS A 50 -30.54 -44.41 -26.25
C HIS A 50 -31.36 -45.38 -27.14
N PRO A 51 -32.20 -44.91 -28.13
CA PRO A 51 -32.14 -43.62 -28.85
C PRO A 51 -33.50 -42.98 -29.31
N GLU A 52 -33.38 -41.89 -30.10
CA GLU A 52 -34.25 -41.47 -31.24
C GLU A 52 -35.42 -40.44 -31.08
N LYS A 53 -35.15 -39.26 -31.67
CA LYS A 53 -35.87 -38.58 -32.77
C LYS A 53 -37.37 -38.19 -32.63
N LYS A 54 -37.63 -36.87 -32.55
CA LYS A 54 -38.32 -36.01 -33.56
C LYS A 54 -38.99 -34.77 -32.92
N GLN A 55 -38.55 -33.58 -33.35
CA GLN A 55 -39.41 -32.39 -33.50
C GLN A 55 -40.41 -32.64 -34.67
N PRO A 56 -41.51 -31.87 -34.92
CA PRO A 56 -41.68 -30.43 -34.61
C PRO A 56 -43.15 -29.91 -34.38
N MET A 57 -43.31 -28.58 -34.29
CA MET A 57 -44.51 -27.75 -34.62
C MET A 57 -45.76 -27.85 -33.71
N SER A 58 -46.11 -26.82 -32.91
CA SER A 58 -46.67 -25.48 -33.20
C SER A 58 -48.22 -25.41 -33.24
N ARG A 59 -48.80 -24.70 -32.25
CA ARG A 59 -50.10 -23.97 -32.26
C ARG A 59 -50.23 -23.27 -30.89
N LYS A 60 -50.14 -21.93 -30.76
CA LYS A 60 -51.23 -20.92 -30.92
C LYS A 60 -52.55 -21.44 -30.30
N GLU A 61 -53.13 -20.86 -29.25
CA GLU A 61 -53.47 -19.44 -29.03
C GLU A 61 -54.00 -19.21 -27.59
N THR A 62 -53.83 -17.97 -27.11
CA THR A 62 -54.69 -17.15 -26.21
C THR A 62 -55.18 -17.65 -24.84
N SER A 63 -54.75 -16.97 -23.76
CA SER A 63 -55.57 -15.96 -23.05
C SER A 63 -54.88 -15.44 -21.79
N ALA A 64 -55.21 -14.19 -21.45
CA ALA A 64 -54.54 -13.32 -20.50
C ALA A 64 -54.75 -13.65 -19.02
N ALA A 65 -53.78 -13.34 -18.17
CA ALA A 65 -53.95 -12.50 -16.97
C ALA A 65 -52.57 -12.21 -16.32
N ALA A 66 -52.37 -10.95 -15.97
CA ALA A 66 -51.12 -10.38 -15.45
C ALA A 66 -50.77 -10.83 -14.02
N SER A 67 -49.47 -10.93 -13.76
CA SER A 67 -48.89 -10.36 -12.53
C SER A 67 -47.43 -9.98 -12.82
N ASP A 68 -47.16 -8.68 -12.73
CA ASP A 68 -45.84 -8.06 -12.83
C ASP A 68 -44.86 -8.70 -11.85
N VAL A 69 -43.75 -9.22 -12.36
CA VAL A 69 -42.53 -9.41 -11.57
C VAL A 69 -41.52 -8.42 -12.12
N THR A 70 -41.51 -7.22 -11.53
CA THR A 70 -40.41 -6.27 -11.67
C THR A 70 -39.13 -6.95 -11.18
N SER A 71 -38.19 -7.19 -12.09
CA SER A 71 -36.84 -7.63 -11.76
C SER A 71 -36.10 -6.49 -11.08
N ASP A 72 -36.22 -6.41 -9.75
CA ASP A 72 -35.37 -5.56 -8.95
C ASP A 72 -33.93 -6.06 -9.06
N ASN A 73 -33.11 -5.30 -9.77
CA ASN A 73 -31.66 -5.42 -9.79
C ASN A 73 -31.13 -5.14 -8.37
N TYR A 74 -31.03 -6.17 -7.55
CA TYR A 74 -30.36 -6.09 -6.25
C TYR A 74 -28.87 -5.79 -6.48
N ARG A 75 -28.50 -4.50 -6.39
CA ARG A 75 -27.11 -4.10 -6.15
C ARG A 75 -26.67 -4.70 -4.81
N HIS A 76 -25.74 -5.64 -4.85
CA HIS A 76 -25.10 -6.18 -3.66
C HIS A 76 -24.44 -5.03 -2.88
N PRO A 77 -24.77 -4.81 -1.59
CA PRO A 77 -24.10 -3.81 -0.78
C PRO A 77 -22.64 -4.24 -0.56
N ARG A 78 -21.71 -3.37 -0.95
CA ARG A 78 -20.26 -3.55 -0.77
C ARG A 78 -19.93 -3.21 0.69
N PHE A 79 -19.52 -4.20 1.49
CA PHE A 79 -19.08 -3.99 2.87
C PHE A 79 -17.60 -4.34 3.02
N LEU A 80 -16.81 -3.41 3.57
CA LEU A 80 -15.38 -3.61 3.87
C LEU A 80 -15.12 -4.60 5.02
N HIS A 81 -16.15 -4.96 5.79
CA HIS A 81 -16.05 -5.85 6.96
C HIS A 81 -17.16 -6.91 6.97
N GLY A 82 -16.95 -8.05 6.31
CA GLY A 82 -17.72 -9.28 6.59
C GLY A 82 -19.25 -9.19 6.42
N PRO A 83 -19.99 -10.28 6.68
CA PRO A 83 -21.37 -10.39 6.23
C PRO A 83 -22.33 -9.65 7.16
N TYR A 84 -23.21 -8.84 6.54
CA TYR A 84 -24.51 -8.36 7.04
C TYR A 84 -24.52 -7.53 8.35
N PRO A 85 -25.21 -6.37 8.39
CA PRO A 85 -25.26 -5.51 9.59
C PRO A 85 -25.97 -6.13 10.81
N ALA A 86 -26.54 -7.34 10.71
CA ALA A 86 -26.93 -8.06 11.92
C ALA A 86 -25.67 -8.56 12.61
N THR A 87 -25.21 -7.80 13.60
CA THR A 87 -24.14 -8.18 14.53
C THR A 87 -24.49 -9.40 15.39
N HIS A 88 -25.45 -10.23 15.00
CA HIS A 88 -25.95 -11.37 15.76
C HIS A 88 -25.20 -12.64 15.35
N PHE A 89 -24.59 -13.31 16.32
CA PHE A 89 -23.92 -14.59 16.15
C PHE A 89 -24.78 -15.70 16.75
N GLY A 90 -25.52 -16.40 15.88
CA GLY A 90 -26.49 -17.39 16.32
C GLY A 90 -27.66 -16.77 17.12
N PRO A 91 -28.39 -17.57 17.91
CA PRO A 91 -29.65 -17.13 18.51
C PRO A 91 -29.51 -16.24 19.75
N LYS A 92 -28.30 -16.06 20.30
CA LYS A 92 -28.10 -15.43 21.62
C LYS A 92 -26.92 -14.48 21.74
N ALA A 93 -25.97 -14.47 20.81
CA ALA A 93 -24.82 -13.59 20.89
C ALA A 93 -24.98 -12.44 19.90
N CYS A 94 -24.47 -11.26 20.25
CA CYS A 94 -24.31 -10.16 19.31
C CYS A 94 -23.08 -9.31 19.63
N MET A 95 -22.52 -8.60 18.65
CA MET A 95 -21.63 -7.47 18.92
C MET A 95 -22.48 -6.30 19.37
N LEU A 96 -22.19 -5.80 20.57
CA LEU A 96 -22.72 -4.55 21.06
C LEU A 96 -22.19 -3.41 20.18
N PRO A 97 -23.05 -2.63 19.52
CA PRO A 97 -22.61 -1.44 18.82
C PRO A 97 -22.21 -0.40 19.87
N ASN A 98 -20.91 -0.31 20.16
CA ASN A 98 -20.39 0.74 21.01
C ASN A 98 -19.98 1.94 20.12
N PRO A 99 -20.64 3.10 20.21
CA PRO A 99 -20.37 4.24 19.33
C PRO A 99 -18.91 4.73 19.38
N THR A 100 -18.17 4.50 20.47
CA THR A 100 -16.74 4.83 20.55
C THR A 100 -15.81 3.86 19.82
N SER A 101 -16.32 2.69 19.43
CA SER A 101 -15.60 1.65 18.66
C SER A 101 -15.92 1.67 17.17
N VAL A 102 -16.93 2.43 16.75
CA VAL A 102 -17.31 2.54 15.34
C VAL A 102 -16.33 3.47 14.64
N MET A 103 -15.54 2.93 13.72
CA MET A 103 -14.68 3.72 12.85
C MET A 103 -15.46 4.12 11.59
N HIS A 104 -15.47 5.42 11.29
CA HIS A 104 -16.00 5.93 10.03
C HIS A 104 -14.88 5.94 8.99
N ILE A 105 -14.87 4.94 8.11
CA ILE A 105 -13.91 4.82 7.01
C ILE A 105 -14.65 5.13 5.71
N GLN A 106 -14.10 6.04 4.90
CA GLN A 106 -14.64 6.31 3.57
C GLN A 106 -14.45 5.07 2.69
N ASP A 107 -15.46 4.68 1.91
CA ASP A 107 -15.33 3.58 0.95
C ASP A 107 -14.28 3.94 -0.10
N PRO A 108 -13.13 3.21 -0.16
CA PRO A 108 -12.07 3.50 -1.12
C PRO A 108 -12.55 3.53 -2.57
N ALA A 109 -13.54 2.70 -2.93
CA ALA A 109 -14.05 2.65 -4.30
C ALA A 109 -14.94 3.86 -4.67
N SER A 110 -15.33 4.67 -3.70
CA SER A 110 -16.22 5.82 -3.89
C SER A 110 -15.50 7.18 -3.93
N GLN A 111 -14.17 7.18 -3.79
CA GLN A 111 -13.37 8.40 -3.67
C GLN A 111 -13.25 9.13 -5.00
N ARG A 112 -13.56 10.43 -4.99
CA ARG A 112 -13.49 11.31 -6.16
C ARG A 112 -12.78 12.61 -5.84
N LEU A 113 -11.99 13.09 -6.80
CA LEU A 113 -11.30 14.38 -6.71
C LEU A 113 -12.30 15.52 -6.81
N THR A 114 -12.18 16.50 -5.91
CA THR A 114 -12.95 17.75 -5.98
C THR A 114 -12.01 18.93 -5.80
N TRP A 115 -12.07 19.87 -6.72
CA TRP A 115 -11.32 21.12 -6.65
C TRP A 115 -12.11 22.16 -5.89
N THR A 116 -11.59 22.63 -4.75
CA THR A 116 -12.18 23.77 -4.03
C THR A 116 -11.93 25.09 -4.77
N LYS A 117 -10.80 25.16 -5.49
CA LYS A 117 -10.43 26.21 -6.43
C LYS A 117 -9.80 25.55 -7.66
N PRO A 118 -9.94 26.14 -8.86
CA PRO A 118 -9.25 25.64 -10.04
C PRO A 118 -7.74 25.58 -9.81
N PRO A 119 -7.06 24.47 -10.20
CA PRO A 119 -5.61 24.35 -10.05
C PRO A 119 -4.88 25.33 -10.97
N MET A 120 -3.83 25.98 -10.45
CA MET A 120 -3.04 26.98 -11.18
C MET A 120 -1.57 26.58 -11.32
N ASN A 121 -1.04 25.88 -10.32
CA ASN A 121 0.37 25.54 -10.23
C ASN A 121 0.57 24.04 -10.43
N ILE A 122 1.16 23.67 -11.57
CA ILE A 122 1.30 22.28 -12.01
C ILE A 122 2.76 21.86 -11.94
N LEU A 123 3.08 20.82 -11.19
CA LEU A 123 4.41 20.21 -11.19
C LEU A 123 4.48 19.14 -12.29
N VAL A 124 5.41 19.30 -13.24
CA VAL A 124 5.67 18.29 -14.26
C VAL A 124 6.96 17.54 -13.94
N ILE A 125 6.83 16.22 -13.75
CA ILE A 125 7.95 15.31 -13.50
C ILE A 125 8.11 14.42 -14.72
N LYS A 126 9.31 14.36 -15.30
CA LYS A 126 9.64 13.40 -16.37
C LYS A 126 10.67 12.38 -15.89
N LYS A 127 10.63 11.17 -16.43
CA LYS A 127 11.71 10.21 -16.22
C LYS A 127 13.04 10.77 -16.73
N VAL A 128 14.07 10.60 -15.91
CA VAL A 128 15.42 11.11 -16.17
C VAL A 128 16.10 10.24 -17.23
N ARG A 129 16.92 10.85 -18.10
CA ARG A 129 17.70 10.18 -19.17
C ARG A 129 16.85 9.33 -20.15
N ASP A 130 15.58 9.69 -20.33
CA ASP A 130 14.70 9.05 -21.30
C ASP A 130 14.40 10.03 -22.44
N GLU A 131 15.06 9.84 -23.59
CA GLU A 131 14.94 10.73 -24.75
C GLU A 131 13.55 10.64 -25.39
N SER A 132 12.86 9.50 -25.27
CA SER A 132 11.51 9.31 -25.81
C SER A 132 10.48 10.26 -25.19
N LEU A 133 10.79 10.79 -24.00
CA LEU A 133 9.91 11.71 -23.27
C LEU A 133 10.13 13.17 -23.61
N LEU A 134 11.18 13.53 -24.36
CA LEU A 134 11.50 14.94 -24.61
C LEU A 134 10.40 15.64 -25.40
N GLU A 135 9.92 15.00 -26.47
CA GLU A 135 8.84 15.55 -27.30
C GLU A 135 7.50 15.63 -26.54
N PRO A 136 7.02 14.56 -25.88
CA PRO A 136 5.87 14.61 -24.99
C PRO A 136 5.96 15.67 -23.88
N PHE A 137 7.13 15.82 -23.26
CA PHE A 137 7.36 16.82 -22.23
C PHE A 137 7.21 18.24 -22.77
N LYS A 138 7.78 18.54 -23.95
CA LYS A 138 7.61 19.84 -24.61
C LYS A 138 6.14 20.10 -24.93
N GLN A 139 5.46 19.15 -25.57
CA GLN A 139 4.04 19.27 -25.93
C GLN A 139 3.16 19.53 -24.71
N LEU A 140 3.38 18.80 -23.61
CA LEU A 140 2.66 19.00 -22.37
C LEU A 140 2.92 20.40 -21.78
N CYS A 141 4.19 20.82 -21.67
CA CYS A 141 4.53 22.13 -21.11
C CYS A 141 3.94 23.26 -21.95
N THR A 142 4.04 23.18 -23.28
CA THR A 142 3.43 24.15 -24.21
C THR A 142 1.92 24.22 -24.03
N PHE A 143 1.24 23.08 -23.97
CA PHE A 143 -0.21 23.03 -23.73
C PHE A 143 -0.61 23.71 -22.40
N LEU A 144 0.10 23.40 -21.31
CA LEU A 144 -0.21 23.95 -20.00
C LEU A 144 0.05 25.47 -19.92
N ILE A 145 1.10 25.97 -20.57
CA ILE A 145 1.49 27.38 -20.53
C ILE A 145 0.66 28.20 -21.53
N GLU A 146 0.65 27.81 -22.80
CA GLU A 146 0.10 28.62 -23.89
C GLU A 146 -1.41 28.46 -24.02
N GLU A 147 -1.94 27.23 -23.89
CA GLU A 147 -3.39 26.98 -24.05
C GLU A 147 -4.15 27.09 -22.73
N LYS A 148 -3.53 26.74 -21.60
CA LYS A 148 -4.18 26.75 -20.28
C LYS A 148 -3.79 27.92 -19.38
N HIS A 149 -2.74 28.67 -19.72
CA HIS A 149 -2.26 29.80 -18.94
C HIS A 149 -1.95 29.44 -17.47
N LEU A 150 -1.34 28.27 -17.26
CA LEU A 150 -0.97 27.75 -15.95
C LEU A 150 0.51 27.96 -15.65
N MET A 151 0.85 27.98 -14.37
CA MET A 151 2.24 28.02 -13.91
C MET A 151 2.80 26.60 -13.86
N VAL A 152 3.83 26.33 -14.66
CA VAL A 152 4.44 24.99 -14.75
C VAL A 152 5.76 24.96 -13.99
N TYR A 153 5.84 24.09 -12.99
CA TYR A 153 7.03 23.82 -12.19
C TYR A 153 7.77 22.59 -12.70
N VAL A 154 9.09 22.68 -12.79
CA VAL A 154 9.98 21.57 -13.21
C VAL A 154 11.29 21.61 -12.43
N GLU A 155 11.93 20.46 -12.25
CA GLU A 155 13.25 20.43 -11.63
C GLU A 155 14.27 21.15 -12.53
N ARG A 156 15.14 21.97 -11.93
CA ARG A 156 16.14 22.76 -12.66
C ARG A 156 17.01 21.92 -13.60
N LYS A 157 17.40 20.71 -13.17
CA LYS A 157 18.20 19.76 -13.99
C LYS A 157 17.51 19.37 -15.30
N VAL A 158 16.17 19.38 -15.35
CA VAL A 158 15.40 19.09 -16.58
C VAL A 158 15.57 20.21 -17.60
N VAL A 159 15.57 21.46 -17.14
CA VAL A 159 15.72 22.64 -18.02
C VAL A 159 17.16 22.84 -18.49
N GLU A 160 18.13 22.32 -17.74
CA GLU A 160 19.55 22.33 -18.07
C GLU A 160 19.97 21.14 -18.96
N ASP A 161 19.03 20.29 -19.38
CA ASP A 161 19.28 19.17 -20.30
C ASP A 161 19.78 19.68 -21.66
N ALA A 162 20.92 19.15 -22.10
CA ALA A 162 21.62 19.62 -23.30
C ALA A 162 20.78 19.50 -24.58
N ILE A 163 19.90 18.50 -24.67
CA ILE A 163 19.06 18.27 -25.85
C ILE A 163 17.93 19.30 -25.88
N LEU A 164 17.30 19.56 -24.73
CA LEU A 164 16.25 20.58 -24.62
C LEU A 164 16.78 22.00 -24.84
N LEU A 165 18.03 22.28 -24.45
CA LEU A 165 18.67 23.58 -24.68
C LEU A 165 18.88 23.90 -26.16
N GLN A 166 19.03 22.89 -27.01
CA GLN A 166 19.21 23.06 -28.46
C GLN A 166 17.88 23.18 -29.22
N ASP A 167 16.75 22.92 -28.55
CA ASP A 167 15.44 22.90 -29.16
C ASP A 167 14.80 24.30 -29.20
N GLU A 168 14.54 24.81 -30.40
CA GLU A 168 13.96 26.15 -30.60
C GLU A 168 12.55 26.29 -30.02
N MET A 169 11.74 25.22 -30.06
CA MET A 169 10.38 25.24 -29.51
C MET A 169 10.41 25.31 -27.99
N PHE A 170 11.30 24.54 -27.36
CA PHE A 170 11.50 24.62 -25.92
C PHE A 170 12.04 25.99 -25.49
N GLY A 171 12.92 26.61 -26.29
CA GLY A 171 13.43 27.95 -26.03
C GLY A 171 12.35 29.02 -25.80
N LYS A 172 11.19 28.91 -26.47
CA LYS A 172 10.05 29.84 -26.32
C LYS A 172 9.35 29.71 -24.96
N ILE A 173 9.21 28.49 -24.45
CA ILE A 173 8.52 28.21 -23.18
C ILE A 173 9.46 28.20 -21.98
N ARG A 174 10.77 28.00 -22.21
CA ARG A 174 11.78 27.82 -21.16
C ARG A 174 11.77 28.93 -20.12
N ASN A 175 11.66 30.19 -20.55
CA ASN A 175 11.67 31.35 -19.66
C ASN A 175 10.37 31.53 -18.86
N GLN A 176 9.32 30.79 -19.21
CA GLN A 176 8.02 30.81 -18.52
C GLN A 176 7.90 29.68 -17.48
N LEU A 177 8.83 28.71 -17.50
CA LEU A 177 8.87 27.62 -16.53
C LEU A 177 9.39 28.10 -15.17
N CYS A 178 8.69 27.70 -14.11
CA CYS A 178 9.18 27.84 -12.74
C CYS A 178 10.14 26.68 -12.45
N THR A 179 11.37 26.97 -12.05
CA THR A 179 12.37 25.94 -11.73
C THR A 179 12.59 25.85 -10.23
N PHE A 180 12.85 24.64 -9.73
CA PHE A 180 13.24 24.40 -8.34
C PHE A 180 14.43 23.43 -8.29
N LYS A 181 15.19 23.48 -7.21
CA LYS A 181 16.29 22.56 -6.92
C LYS A 181 15.91 21.65 -5.74
N GLU A 182 15.88 20.35 -6.01
CA GLU A 182 15.68 19.33 -4.98
C GLU A 182 16.68 19.51 -3.82
N GLY A 183 16.18 19.40 -2.59
CA GLY A 183 16.97 19.53 -1.37
C GLY A 183 17.21 20.98 -0.90
N TYR A 184 16.86 21.98 -1.71
CA TYR A 184 17.05 23.40 -1.38
C TYR A 184 15.73 24.18 -1.37
N ASP A 185 14.92 24.00 -2.41
CA ASP A 185 13.65 24.72 -2.57
C ASP A 185 12.49 23.88 -2.04
N ASP A 186 11.63 24.46 -1.20
CA ASP A 186 10.39 23.83 -0.75
C ASP A 186 9.21 24.25 -1.63
N ILE A 187 8.74 23.32 -2.45
CA ILE A 187 7.57 23.49 -3.33
C ILE A 187 6.28 22.90 -2.73
N SER A 188 6.34 22.32 -1.54
CA SER A 188 5.27 21.45 -0.99
C SER A 188 3.92 22.17 -0.86
N LYS A 189 3.94 23.48 -0.65
CA LYS A 189 2.74 24.33 -0.46
C LYS A 189 2.32 25.10 -1.71
N CYS A 190 3.08 24.98 -2.79
CA CYS A 190 2.88 25.77 -4.00
C CYS A 190 2.16 24.99 -5.10
N ILE A 191 2.21 23.65 -5.07
CA ILE A 191 1.74 22.80 -6.15
C ILE A 191 0.29 22.35 -5.92
N ASP A 192 -0.55 22.50 -6.93
CA ASP A 192 -1.97 22.11 -6.91
C ASP A 192 -2.20 20.73 -7.55
N LEU A 193 -1.42 20.38 -8.57
CA LEU A 193 -1.49 19.11 -9.30
C LEU A 193 -0.10 18.66 -9.73
N ILE A 194 0.16 17.35 -9.70
CA ILE A 194 1.40 16.74 -10.19
C ILE A 194 1.07 15.94 -11.44
N ILE A 195 1.82 16.16 -12.53
CA ILE A 195 1.76 15.38 -13.76
C ILE A 195 3.09 14.65 -13.96
N CYS A 196 3.04 13.33 -13.97
CA CYS A 196 4.19 12.47 -14.20
C CYS A 196 4.21 11.96 -15.65
N LEU A 197 5.36 12.04 -16.31
CA LEU A 197 5.64 11.46 -17.62
C LEU A 197 6.70 10.37 -17.47
N GLY A 198 6.31 9.11 -17.61
CA GLY A 198 7.22 7.97 -17.55
C GLY A 198 6.65 6.78 -16.77
N GLY A 199 7.54 6.05 -16.09
CA GLY A 199 7.17 4.88 -15.29
C GLY A 199 7.02 5.18 -13.79
N ASP A 200 6.85 4.11 -13.02
CA ASP A 200 6.58 4.12 -11.56
C ASP A 200 7.57 4.97 -10.74
N GLY A 201 8.84 5.03 -11.16
CA GLY A 201 9.87 5.82 -10.49
C GLY A 201 9.60 7.33 -10.45
N THR A 202 8.77 7.84 -11.36
CA THR A 202 8.32 9.26 -11.33
C THR A 202 7.35 9.52 -10.18
N LEU A 203 6.49 8.55 -9.83
CA LEU A 203 5.59 8.64 -8.69
C LEU A 203 6.35 8.54 -7.36
N LEU A 204 7.39 7.69 -7.30
CA LEU A 204 8.30 7.64 -6.14
C LEU A 204 9.01 8.97 -5.93
N TYR A 205 9.44 9.60 -7.03
CA TYR A 205 10.03 10.92 -6.96
C TYR A 205 9.03 11.97 -6.43
N ALA A 206 7.80 11.99 -6.97
CA ALA A 206 6.74 12.83 -6.45
C ALA A 206 6.52 12.62 -4.94
N SER A 207 6.37 11.38 -4.47
CA SER A 207 6.23 11.07 -3.04
C SER A 207 7.39 11.61 -2.20
N SER A 208 8.63 11.55 -2.72
CA SER A 208 9.81 12.04 -2.02
C SER A 208 9.83 13.56 -1.83
N LEU A 209 9.26 14.31 -2.77
CA LEU A 209 9.18 15.79 -2.71
C LEU A 209 8.15 16.28 -1.68
N PHE A 210 7.09 15.51 -1.41
CA PHE A 210 5.99 15.91 -0.52
C PHE A 210 5.92 15.02 0.72
N GLN A 211 6.62 15.40 1.80
CA GLN A 211 6.66 14.62 3.06
C GLN A 211 5.40 14.78 3.95
N ASP A 212 4.51 15.70 3.60
CA ASP A 212 3.20 15.89 4.24
C ASP A 212 2.07 15.59 3.24
N SER A 213 1.05 16.44 3.17
CA SER A 213 -0.04 16.34 2.19
C SER A 213 0.50 16.36 0.77
N VAL A 214 0.04 15.41 -0.04
CA VAL A 214 0.47 15.25 -1.44
C VAL A 214 -0.62 15.77 -2.36
N PRO A 215 -0.33 16.67 -3.32
CA PRO A 215 -1.27 17.05 -4.36
C PRO A 215 -1.71 15.84 -5.21
N PRO A 216 -2.89 15.87 -5.84
CA PRO A 216 -3.32 14.85 -6.79
C PRO A 216 -2.25 14.57 -7.85
N VAL A 217 -2.05 13.29 -8.17
CA VAL A 217 -1.02 12.86 -9.14
C VAL A 217 -1.68 12.20 -10.34
N MET A 218 -1.45 12.77 -11.51
CA MET A 218 -1.82 12.22 -12.81
C MET A 218 -0.57 11.65 -13.48
N ALA A 219 -0.55 10.37 -13.83
CA ALA A 219 0.66 9.70 -14.29
C ALA A 219 0.47 9.03 -15.66
N PHE A 220 1.24 9.50 -16.64
CA PHE A 220 1.24 9.00 -18.01
C PHE A 220 2.39 8.05 -18.27
N HIS A 221 2.10 6.92 -18.91
CA HIS A 221 3.12 6.05 -19.49
C HIS A 221 3.36 6.38 -20.98
N LEU A 222 4.57 6.11 -21.46
CA LEU A 222 4.99 6.36 -22.85
C LEU A 222 5.74 5.16 -23.45
N GLY A 223 5.32 3.96 -23.07
CA GLY A 223 5.95 2.69 -23.44
C GLY A 223 5.22 1.54 -22.77
N SER A 224 5.95 0.66 -22.09
CA SER A 224 5.33 -0.37 -21.24
C SER A 224 4.52 0.28 -20.11
N LEU A 225 3.29 -0.18 -19.91
CA LEU A 225 2.45 0.17 -18.75
C LEU A 225 3.24 -0.14 -17.46
N GLY A 226 3.20 0.80 -16.51
CA GLY A 226 3.65 0.60 -15.13
C GLY A 226 2.46 0.36 -14.22
N PHE A 227 2.69 -0.09 -12.99
CA PHE A 227 1.59 -0.31 -12.02
C PHE A 227 1.00 1.01 -11.48
N LEU A 228 1.69 2.12 -11.69
CA LEU A 228 1.37 3.43 -11.13
C LEU A 228 1.01 4.49 -12.17
N THR A 229 1.08 4.17 -13.47
CA THR A 229 0.95 5.12 -14.58
C THR A 229 -0.19 4.74 -15.54
N PRO A 230 -1.47 4.94 -15.16
CA PRO A 230 -2.62 4.40 -15.90
C PRO A 230 -2.98 5.16 -17.17
N PHE A 231 -2.42 6.35 -17.42
CA PHE A 231 -2.80 7.16 -18.59
C PHE A 231 -1.87 6.94 -19.78
N THR A 232 -2.45 6.87 -20.97
CA THR A 232 -1.70 6.92 -22.23
C THR A 232 -1.48 8.37 -22.66
N PHE A 233 -0.28 8.71 -23.13
CA PHE A 233 0.00 10.11 -23.50
C PHE A 233 -0.72 10.58 -24.76
N GLU A 234 -1.18 9.68 -25.64
CA GLU A 234 -1.86 10.03 -26.90
C GLU A 234 -3.11 10.92 -26.69
N SER A 235 -3.79 10.75 -25.56
CA SER A 235 -5.03 11.46 -25.22
C SER A 235 -4.87 12.55 -24.15
N TYR A 236 -3.62 12.97 -23.84
CA TYR A 236 -3.31 13.79 -22.67
C TYR A 236 -4.14 15.07 -22.54
N LYS A 237 -4.41 15.79 -23.64
CA LYS A 237 -5.21 17.04 -23.60
C LYS A 237 -6.61 16.80 -23.08
N THR A 238 -7.26 15.75 -23.57
CA THR A 238 -8.62 15.38 -23.18
C THR A 238 -8.66 14.93 -21.72
N GLU A 239 -7.72 14.09 -21.31
CA GLU A 239 -7.67 13.56 -19.95
C GLU A 239 -7.35 14.66 -18.92
N ILE A 240 -6.42 15.58 -19.23
CA ILE A 240 -6.13 16.72 -18.34
C ILE A 240 -7.35 17.63 -18.20
N ASN A 241 -8.08 17.89 -19.30
CA ASN A 241 -9.31 18.69 -19.24
C ASN A 241 -10.35 18.07 -18.32
N LYS A 242 -10.59 16.75 -18.42
CA LYS A 242 -11.49 16.03 -17.52
C LYS A 242 -11.06 16.15 -16.06
N VAL A 243 -9.76 16.06 -15.79
CA VAL A 243 -9.22 16.22 -14.43
C VAL A 243 -9.49 17.63 -13.90
N PHE A 244 -9.32 18.68 -14.72
CA PHE A 244 -9.60 20.07 -14.33
C PHE A 244 -11.09 20.35 -14.10
N GLU A 245 -11.98 19.70 -14.85
CA GLU A 245 -13.43 19.75 -14.61
C GLU A 245 -13.81 19.14 -13.24
N GLY A 246 -12.95 18.26 -12.70
CA GLY A 246 -13.13 17.61 -11.41
C GLY A 246 -13.89 16.28 -11.49
N ASN A 247 -14.21 15.70 -10.33
CA ASN A 247 -14.96 14.44 -10.20
C ASN A 247 -14.26 13.19 -10.77
N ALA A 248 -12.95 13.28 -11.06
CA ALA A 248 -12.13 12.14 -11.44
C ALA A 248 -12.06 11.12 -10.29
N ALA A 249 -12.07 9.83 -10.61
CA ALA A 249 -11.85 8.79 -9.60
C ALA A 249 -10.40 8.88 -9.10
N ILE A 250 -10.20 8.69 -7.79
CA ILE A 250 -8.87 8.69 -7.19
C ILE A 250 -8.68 7.45 -6.33
N ILE A 251 -7.43 6.98 -6.28
CA ILE A 251 -6.98 5.96 -5.36
C ILE A 251 -5.99 6.57 -4.37
N LEU A 252 -6.32 6.50 -3.08
CA LEU A 252 -5.44 6.95 -2.00
C LEU A 252 -4.42 5.86 -1.67
N ARG A 253 -3.27 5.92 -2.32
CA ARG A 253 -2.17 4.97 -2.07
C ARG A 253 -1.55 5.25 -0.71
N SER A 254 -1.65 4.30 0.20
CA SER A 254 -1.05 4.42 1.53
C SER A 254 0.48 4.57 1.43
N ARG A 255 1.06 5.27 2.41
CA ARG A 255 2.50 5.38 2.61
C ARG A 255 2.88 4.82 3.98
N LEU A 256 4.13 4.43 4.14
CA LEU A 256 4.72 4.16 5.44
C LEU A 256 5.32 5.46 5.99
N LYS A 257 4.99 5.78 7.24
CA LYS A 257 5.73 6.75 8.04
C LYS A 257 6.83 6.01 8.79
N VAL A 258 8.07 6.43 8.57
CA VAL A 258 9.24 5.84 9.17
C VAL A 258 9.88 6.83 10.11
N LYS A 259 10.13 6.40 11.35
CA LYS A 259 10.92 7.13 12.33
C LYS A 259 12.17 6.34 12.65
N ILE A 260 13.34 6.91 12.34
CA ILE A 260 14.63 6.35 12.72
C ILE A 260 15.11 7.09 13.94
N THR A 261 15.42 6.37 15.01
CA THR A 261 16.10 6.90 16.19
C THR A 261 17.48 6.30 16.23
N LYS A 262 18.51 7.13 15.98
CA LYS A 262 19.92 6.71 16.07
C LYS A 262 20.49 7.00 17.45
N ASP A 263 21.24 6.06 18.00
CA ASP A 263 21.95 6.22 19.27
C ASP A 263 23.35 6.77 19.01
N LEU A 264 23.60 8.03 19.39
CA LEU A 264 24.90 8.66 19.16
C LEU A 264 25.96 8.27 20.19
N SER A 265 25.64 7.40 21.16
CA SER A 265 26.65 6.92 22.14
C SER A 265 27.87 6.27 21.47
N HIS A 266 27.71 5.72 20.27
CA HIS A 266 28.78 5.11 19.48
C HIS A 266 29.72 6.11 18.78
N LEU A 267 29.39 7.40 18.73
CA LEU A 267 30.14 8.40 17.95
C LEU A 267 31.18 9.19 18.76
N GLN A 268 31.39 8.85 20.04
CA GLN A 268 32.42 9.48 20.86
C GLN A 268 33.85 9.04 20.50
N GLU A 269 34.06 8.00 19.66
CA GLU A 269 35.40 7.52 19.29
C GLU A 269 35.87 7.86 17.86
N SER A 270 35.03 8.47 17.02
CA SER A 270 35.39 8.77 15.63
C SER A 270 34.86 10.14 15.19
N ALA A 271 35.30 11.19 15.89
CA ALA A 271 35.16 12.58 15.48
C ALA A 271 36.11 12.92 14.31
N SER A 272 35.91 12.31 13.14
CA SER A 272 36.42 12.83 11.88
C SER A 272 35.72 12.15 10.71
N THR A 273 35.00 12.94 9.93
CA THR A 273 34.40 12.60 8.62
C THR A 273 32.99 12.00 8.70
N TYR A 274 32.00 12.84 9.01
CA TYR A 274 30.77 12.77 8.22
C TYR A 274 31.06 13.46 6.88
N PRO A 275 30.97 12.78 5.74
CA PRO A 275 30.76 13.48 4.49
C PRO A 275 29.45 14.23 4.66
N MET A 276 29.46 15.56 4.48
CA MET A 276 28.23 16.23 4.05
C MET A 276 27.90 15.59 2.70
N GLU A 277 27.04 14.58 2.70
CA GLU A 277 26.52 14.03 1.46
C GLU A 277 25.72 15.14 0.76
N GLU A 278 26.07 15.33 -0.52
CA GLU A 278 25.58 16.39 -1.41
C GLU A 278 24.09 16.26 -1.78
N ASP A 279 23.41 15.22 -1.28
CA ASP A 279 21.98 14.98 -1.45
C ASP A 279 21.24 15.37 -0.17
N GLY A 280 21.08 16.69 -0.01
CA GLY A 280 20.37 17.29 1.11
C GLY A 280 18.99 16.69 1.32
N ILE A 281 18.74 16.21 2.55
CA ILE A 281 17.47 16.29 3.30
C ILE A 281 17.81 15.97 4.77
N LEU A 282 17.98 17.03 5.57
CA LEU A 282 17.72 17.02 7.02
C LEU A 282 16.23 17.40 7.19
N SER A 283 15.31 16.49 6.85
CA SER A 283 13.89 16.71 7.14
C SER A 283 13.68 16.59 8.64
N GLN A 284 13.45 17.73 9.30
CA GLN A 284 13.09 17.87 10.71
C GLN A 284 13.88 16.93 11.64
N SER A 285 15.21 17.03 11.61
CA SER A 285 16.02 16.47 12.70
C SER A 285 15.73 17.27 13.96
N HIS A 286 14.77 16.80 14.78
CA HIS A 286 14.69 17.24 16.16
C HIS A 286 15.84 16.57 16.90
N VAL A 287 16.97 17.28 17.00
CA VAL A 287 18.04 16.91 17.92
C VAL A 287 17.50 17.17 19.31
N ASN A 288 17.03 16.12 19.98
CA ASN A 288 16.63 16.23 21.37
C ASN A 288 17.91 16.25 22.20
N SER A 289 18.33 17.44 22.62
CA SER A 289 19.63 17.72 23.24
C SER A 289 19.87 16.97 24.56
N ASP A 290 18.85 16.34 25.13
CA ASP A 290 18.93 15.73 26.46
C ASP A 290 19.36 14.25 26.47
N VAL A 291 19.47 13.55 25.33
CA VAL A 291 19.77 12.09 25.32
C VAL A 291 20.76 11.62 24.23
N GLY A 292 21.37 12.50 23.44
CA GLY A 292 22.31 12.04 22.40
C GLY A 292 21.64 11.12 21.35
N LYS A 293 20.36 11.34 21.05
CA LYS A 293 19.60 10.59 20.03
C LYS A 293 19.16 11.52 18.91
N VAL A 294 19.28 11.04 17.67
CA VAL A 294 18.82 11.77 16.48
C VAL A 294 17.60 11.07 15.92
N ASP A 295 16.51 11.81 15.81
CA ASP A 295 15.27 11.34 15.18
C ASP A 295 15.16 11.87 13.75
N LEU A 296 14.92 10.96 12.81
CA LEU A 296 14.62 11.27 11.40
C LEU A 296 13.23 10.73 11.06
N ASN A 297 12.40 11.56 10.43
CA ASN A 297 11.06 11.17 9.97
C ASN A 297 10.99 11.21 8.45
N LEU A 298 10.46 10.16 7.83
CA LEU A 298 10.38 10.00 6.38
C LEU A 298 9.05 9.36 5.98
N GLN A 299 8.55 9.74 4.80
CA GLN A 299 7.44 9.09 4.12
C GLN A 299 7.95 8.20 2.99
N VAL A 300 7.36 7.01 2.86
CA VAL A 300 7.79 5.98 1.92
C VAL A 300 6.57 5.40 1.22
N LEU A 301 6.56 5.38 -0.12
CA LEU A 301 5.40 4.93 -0.89
C LEU A 301 5.39 3.43 -1.10
N ASN A 302 6.51 2.84 -1.49
CA ASN A 302 6.61 1.42 -1.78
C ASN A 302 7.12 0.66 -0.56
N GLU A 303 8.39 0.85 -0.19
CA GLU A 303 9.01 0.01 0.83
C GLU A 303 10.18 0.64 1.60
N VAL A 304 10.32 0.16 2.83
CA VAL A 304 11.53 0.25 3.64
C VAL A 304 12.27 -1.07 3.53
N VAL A 305 13.52 -1.04 3.09
CA VAL A 305 14.35 -2.24 3.00
C VAL A 305 15.42 -2.14 4.07
N VAL A 306 15.56 -3.17 4.90
CA VAL A 306 16.68 -3.35 5.81
C VAL A 306 17.48 -4.56 5.35
N ASP A 307 18.70 -4.35 4.89
CA ASP A 307 19.56 -5.38 4.30
C ASP A 307 20.94 -5.45 4.96
N ARG A 308 21.67 -6.54 4.71
CA ARG A 308 23.01 -6.80 5.27
C ARG A 308 24.12 -5.89 4.73
N GLY A 309 23.82 -5.01 3.78
CA GLY A 309 24.82 -4.13 3.20
C GLY A 309 25.89 -4.86 2.38
N PRO A 310 27.14 -4.37 2.41
CA PRO A 310 28.28 -5.06 1.79
C PRO A 310 28.75 -6.29 2.58
N SER A 311 28.17 -6.57 3.76
CA SER A 311 28.65 -7.64 4.63
C SER A 311 28.52 -9.02 3.98
N PRO A 312 29.56 -9.87 4.02
CA PRO A 312 29.47 -11.24 3.51
C PRO A 312 28.68 -12.18 4.44
N PHE A 313 28.40 -11.77 5.68
CA PHE A 313 27.65 -12.57 6.64
C PHE A 313 26.16 -12.23 6.62
N LEU A 314 25.33 -13.16 7.11
CA LEU A 314 23.90 -12.94 7.26
C LEU A 314 23.63 -11.75 8.21
N SER A 315 22.61 -10.96 7.87
CA SER A 315 22.06 -9.97 8.80
C SER A 315 21.29 -10.68 9.92
N ASN A 316 21.35 -10.15 11.14
CA ASN A 316 20.51 -10.57 12.27
C ASN A 316 19.64 -9.38 12.68
N VAL A 317 18.42 -9.31 12.13
CA VAL A 317 17.50 -8.18 12.29
C VAL A 317 16.29 -8.60 13.10
N ASP A 318 16.09 -8.02 14.27
CA ASP A 318 14.92 -8.27 15.09
C ASP A 318 13.71 -7.49 14.57
N LEU A 319 12.59 -8.20 14.39
CA LEU A 319 11.31 -7.63 13.98
C LEU A 319 10.31 -7.72 15.13
N TYR A 320 9.77 -6.57 15.51
CA TYR A 320 8.75 -6.42 16.53
C TYR A 320 7.44 -5.91 15.92
N LEU A 321 6.31 -6.38 16.45
CA LEU A 321 4.97 -5.87 16.15
C LEU A 321 4.31 -5.49 17.48
N ASP A 322 3.90 -4.23 17.60
CA ASP A 322 3.35 -3.64 18.84
C ASP A 322 4.20 -4.01 20.07
N ASP A 323 5.51 -3.76 19.97
CA ASP A 323 6.56 -4.04 20.96
C ASP A 323 6.78 -5.52 21.33
N ARG A 324 6.16 -6.47 20.63
CA ARG A 324 6.39 -7.91 20.80
C ARG A 324 7.35 -8.42 19.74
N LEU A 325 8.45 -9.06 20.15
CA LEU A 325 9.37 -9.70 19.22
C LEU A 325 8.63 -10.83 18.49
N ILE A 326 8.59 -10.73 17.16
CA ILE A 326 7.97 -11.73 16.29
C ILE A 326 9.02 -12.75 15.86
N THR A 327 10.14 -12.27 15.34
CA THR A 327 11.23 -13.12 14.85
C THR A 327 12.51 -12.31 14.70
N THR A 328 13.65 -13.00 14.68
CA THR A 328 14.92 -12.46 14.20
C THR A 328 15.14 -12.94 12.78
N VAL A 329 15.19 -12.01 11.84
CA VAL A 329 15.44 -12.28 10.43
C VAL A 329 16.93 -12.57 10.26
N GLN A 330 17.23 -13.80 9.85
CA GLN A 330 18.56 -14.26 9.47
C GLN A 330 18.59 -14.50 7.97
N GLY A 331 19.24 -13.62 7.21
CA GLY A 331 19.17 -13.62 5.75
C GLY A 331 19.88 -12.43 5.13
N ASP A 332 19.54 -12.13 3.87
CA ASP A 332 19.99 -10.92 3.20
C ASP A 332 19.32 -9.68 3.79
N GLY A 333 18.09 -9.80 4.32
CA GLY A 333 17.37 -8.68 4.93
C GLY A 333 15.86 -8.90 5.06
N VAL A 334 15.15 -7.79 5.25
CA VAL A 334 13.68 -7.73 5.33
C VAL A 334 13.17 -6.47 4.63
N ILE A 335 12.04 -6.63 3.93
CA ILE A 335 11.31 -5.56 3.27
C ILE A 335 10.01 -5.33 4.05
N VAL A 336 9.74 -4.09 4.44
CA VAL A 336 8.45 -3.65 4.94
C VAL A 336 7.81 -2.77 3.88
N SER A 337 6.71 -3.23 3.27
CA SER A 337 6.11 -2.56 2.11
C SER A 337 4.64 -2.23 2.28
N THR A 338 4.18 -1.24 1.52
CA THR A 338 2.75 -0.95 1.33
C THR A 338 2.15 -1.92 0.30
N PRO A 339 0.82 -1.95 0.15
CA PRO A 339 0.16 -2.62 -0.97
C PRO A 339 0.63 -2.10 -2.34
N THR A 340 0.96 -0.81 -2.45
CA THR A 340 1.55 -0.22 -3.66
C THR A 340 2.92 -0.82 -3.95
N GLY A 341 3.77 -0.99 -2.92
CA GLY A 341 5.08 -1.64 -3.04
C GLY A 341 5.02 -3.15 -3.26
N SER A 342 3.84 -3.79 -3.19
CA SER A 342 3.68 -5.23 -3.40
C SER A 342 4.08 -5.70 -4.81
N THR A 343 4.07 -4.79 -5.79
CA THR A 343 4.47 -5.03 -7.19
C THR A 343 5.90 -4.56 -7.49
N ALA A 344 6.60 -3.99 -6.50
CA ALA A 344 7.95 -3.48 -6.62
C ALA A 344 8.96 -4.51 -6.09
N TYR A 345 9.89 -4.11 -5.22
CA TYR A 345 10.96 -5.02 -4.77
C TYR A 345 10.42 -6.21 -3.97
N ALA A 346 9.32 -6.01 -3.23
CA ALA A 346 8.66 -7.10 -2.50
C ALA A 346 8.21 -8.25 -3.42
N ALA A 347 7.74 -7.95 -4.64
CA ALA A 347 7.35 -8.98 -5.61
C ALA A 347 8.52 -9.89 -5.97
N ALA A 348 9.71 -9.31 -6.22
CA ALA A 348 10.92 -10.05 -6.54
C ALA A 348 11.40 -10.92 -5.36
N ALA A 349 11.15 -10.48 -4.11
CA ALA A 349 11.42 -11.24 -2.90
C ALA A 349 10.34 -12.30 -2.58
N GLY A 350 9.33 -12.49 -3.43
CA GLY A 350 8.32 -13.54 -3.32
C GLY A 350 7.05 -13.14 -2.55
N ALA A 351 6.82 -11.83 -2.35
CA ALA A 351 5.56 -11.34 -1.79
C ALA A 351 4.37 -11.56 -2.73
N SER A 352 3.16 -11.58 -2.17
CA SER A 352 1.93 -11.55 -2.97
C SER A 352 1.62 -10.14 -3.47
N MET A 353 1.02 -10.03 -4.64
CA MET A 353 0.50 -8.75 -5.14
C MET A 353 -0.80 -8.40 -4.42
N ILE A 354 -0.88 -7.17 -3.92
CA ILE A 354 -2.00 -6.68 -3.12
C ILE A 354 -2.60 -5.46 -3.80
N HIS A 355 -3.92 -5.44 -3.96
CA HIS A 355 -4.63 -4.27 -4.48
C HIS A 355 -4.40 -3.06 -3.57
N PRO A 356 -4.14 -1.83 -4.10
CA PRO A 356 -3.81 -0.67 -3.26
C PRO A 356 -4.89 -0.21 -2.27
N ASN A 357 -6.10 -0.77 -2.35
CA ASN A 357 -7.23 -0.46 -1.46
C ASN A 357 -7.27 -1.38 -0.22
N VAL A 358 -6.44 -2.43 -0.18
CA VAL A 358 -6.37 -3.32 0.98
C VAL A 358 -5.57 -2.60 2.08
N PRO A 359 -6.16 -2.28 3.24
CA PRO A 359 -5.48 -1.57 4.31
C PRO A 359 -4.54 -2.51 5.08
N ALA A 360 -3.31 -2.66 4.60
CA ALA A 360 -2.33 -3.56 5.18
C ALA A 360 -0.90 -3.02 5.09
N ILE A 361 -0.03 -3.56 5.93
CA ILE A 361 1.43 -3.48 5.80
C ILE A 361 1.93 -4.90 5.51
N MET A 362 2.92 -5.02 4.64
CA MET A 362 3.52 -6.29 4.28
C MET A 362 4.93 -6.39 4.87
N VAL A 363 5.33 -7.59 5.29
CA VAL A 363 6.70 -7.89 5.69
C VAL A 363 7.18 -9.09 4.89
N THR A 364 8.26 -8.90 4.13
CA THR A 364 8.79 -9.87 3.17
C THR A 364 10.27 -10.09 3.46
N PRO A 365 10.69 -11.29 3.91
CA PRO A 365 12.11 -11.57 4.10
C PRO A 365 12.84 -11.66 2.76
N ILE A 366 14.11 -11.25 2.73
CA ILE A 366 15.00 -11.38 1.58
C ILE A 366 15.94 -12.55 1.84
N CYS A 367 15.82 -13.59 1.01
CA CYS A 367 16.64 -14.81 1.08
C CYS A 367 16.82 -15.33 2.54
N PRO A 368 15.74 -15.58 3.30
CA PRO A 368 15.87 -16.01 4.69
C PRO A 368 16.51 -17.39 4.78
N HIS A 369 17.43 -17.57 5.72
CA HIS A 369 18.03 -18.87 6.02
C HIS A 369 17.01 -19.83 6.67
N SER A 370 15.96 -19.29 7.30
CA SER A 370 14.83 -20.09 7.78
C SER A 370 13.84 -20.38 6.66
N LEU A 371 13.66 -21.66 6.32
CA LEU A 371 12.71 -22.11 5.30
C LEU A 371 11.23 -21.88 5.68
N SER A 372 10.94 -21.64 6.96
CA SER A 372 9.58 -21.41 7.44
C SER A 372 9.18 -19.95 7.41
N PHE A 373 10.12 -19.01 7.24
CA PHE A 373 9.80 -17.59 7.26
C PHE A 373 9.26 -17.15 5.90
N ARG A 374 7.93 -17.04 5.82
CA ARG A 374 7.20 -16.59 4.63
C ARG A 374 6.81 -15.12 4.75
N PRO A 375 6.51 -14.45 3.62
CA PRO A 375 5.94 -13.11 3.66
C PRO A 375 4.65 -13.10 4.49
N ILE A 376 4.47 -12.07 5.31
CA ILE A 376 3.29 -11.87 6.15
C ILE A 376 2.62 -10.54 5.80
N VAL A 377 1.30 -10.51 5.97
CA VAL A 377 0.47 -9.32 5.77
C VAL A 377 -0.19 -9.01 7.11
N VAL A 378 -0.01 -7.80 7.60
CA VAL A 378 -0.53 -7.33 8.89
C VAL A 378 -1.46 -6.13 8.68
N PRO A 379 -2.42 -5.87 9.59
CA PRO A 379 -3.32 -4.73 9.48
C PRO A 379 -2.57 -3.39 9.44
N ALA A 380 -3.08 -2.40 8.69
CA ALA A 380 -2.44 -1.07 8.59
C ALA A 380 -2.32 -0.30 9.92
N GLY A 381 -3.08 -0.68 10.95
CA GLY A 381 -3.07 0.01 12.25
C GLY A 381 -1.95 -0.40 13.21
N VAL A 382 -1.10 -1.36 12.85
CA VAL A 382 -0.03 -1.86 13.74
C VAL A 382 1.23 -0.99 13.66
N GLU A 383 2.04 -0.99 14.73
CA GLU A 383 3.40 -0.45 14.70
C GLU A 383 4.40 -1.60 14.51
N LEU A 384 5.22 -1.50 13.47
CA LEU A 384 6.39 -2.35 13.28
C LEU A 384 7.64 -1.65 13.80
N LYS A 385 8.50 -2.41 14.46
CA LYS A 385 9.82 -1.92 14.90
C LYS A 385 10.90 -2.89 14.45
N VAL A 386 11.93 -2.35 13.80
CA VAL A 386 13.06 -3.09 13.25
C VAL A 386 14.33 -2.60 13.93
N MET A 387 15.12 -3.54 14.46
CA MET A 387 16.37 -3.26 15.18
C MET A 387 17.41 -4.31 14.82
N LEU A 388 18.69 -3.99 15.00
CA LEU A 388 19.72 -5.02 14.97
C LEU A 388 19.64 -5.86 16.24
N SER A 389 19.72 -7.19 16.08
CA SER A 389 19.75 -8.12 17.19
C SER A 389 20.97 -7.88 18.08
N PRO A 390 20.89 -8.11 19.41
CA PRO A 390 22.06 -7.99 20.29
C PRO A 390 23.24 -8.88 19.88
N ASP A 391 22.95 -10.00 19.20
CA ASP A 391 23.93 -10.96 18.70
C ASP A 391 24.37 -10.66 17.26
N ALA A 392 23.99 -9.51 16.69
CA ALA A 392 24.42 -9.10 15.36
C ALA A 392 25.92 -8.84 15.34
N ARG A 393 26.62 -9.48 14.40
CA ARG A 393 28.08 -9.32 14.25
C ARG A 393 28.46 -8.08 13.44
N ASN A 394 27.54 -7.59 12.62
CA ASN A 394 27.76 -6.51 11.66
C ASN A 394 26.59 -5.54 11.68
N THR A 395 26.81 -4.37 11.11
CA THR A 395 25.78 -3.37 10.83
C THR A 395 24.81 -3.85 9.75
N ALA A 396 23.68 -3.16 9.64
CA ALA A 396 22.75 -3.30 8.54
C ALA A 396 22.57 -1.96 7.84
N TRP A 397 21.92 -1.97 6.69
CA TRP A 397 21.63 -0.79 5.90
C TRP A 397 20.13 -0.69 5.71
N VAL A 398 19.60 0.53 5.85
CA VAL A 398 18.20 0.83 5.53
C VAL A 398 18.12 1.68 4.27
N SER A 399 17.12 1.44 3.43
CA SER A 399 16.75 2.31 2.31
C SER A 399 15.25 2.57 2.26
N PHE A 400 14.86 3.66 1.59
CA PHE A 400 13.50 4.17 1.52
C PHE A 400 13.14 4.39 0.06
N ASP A 401 12.21 3.60 -0.49
CA ASP A 401 11.87 3.60 -1.93
C ASP A 401 13.13 3.47 -2.83
N GLY A 402 14.12 2.69 -2.39
CA GLY A 402 15.41 2.51 -3.08
C GLY A 402 16.35 3.73 -3.02
N ARG A 403 16.07 4.74 -2.19
CA ARG A 403 16.88 5.96 -2.01
C ARG A 403 17.33 6.15 -0.56
N LYS A 404 18.16 7.18 -0.32
CA LYS A 404 18.61 7.67 1.00
C LYS A 404 19.11 6.54 1.90
N ARG A 405 20.01 5.71 1.37
CA ARG A 405 20.54 4.54 2.07
C ARG A 405 21.36 5.00 3.26
N GLN A 406 21.13 4.40 4.42
CA GLN A 406 21.83 4.75 5.65
C GLN A 406 22.24 3.51 6.41
N GLU A 407 23.42 3.55 7.02
CA GLU A 407 23.88 2.50 7.92
C GLU A 407 23.17 2.59 9.28
N ILE A 408 22.89 1.42 9.84
CA ILE A 408 22.17 1.17 11.08
C ILE A 408 23.06 0.34 12.00
N HIS A 409 23.26 0.84 13.20
CA HIS A 409 24.09 0.24 14.24
C HIS A 409 23.25 -0.41 15.33
N GLN A 410 23.89 -1.21 16.17
CA GLN A 410 23.23 -1.72 17.36
C GLN A 410 22.78 -0.56 18.25
N GLY A 411 21.58 -0.63 18.81
CA GLY A 411 20.97 0.47 19.58
C GLY A 411 20.09 1.41 18.73
N ASP A 412 20.29 1.48 17.42
CA ASP A 412 19.39 2.20 16.52
C ASP A 412 18.04 1.48 16.40
N CYS A 413 16.99 2.27 16.15
CA CYS A 413 15.62 1.78 16.06
C CYS A 413 14.89 2.38 14.87
N ILE A 414 14.26 1.53 14.05
CA ILE A 414 13.41 1.95 12.93
C ILE A 414 11.96 1.59 13.27
N LYS A 415 11.13 2.60 13.52
CA LYS A 415 9.68 2.44 13.72
C LYS A 415 8.93 2.75 12.43
N ILE A 416 8.00 1.88 12.07
CA ILE A 416 7.25 1.94 10.81
C ILE A 416 5.77 1.81 11.12
N THR A 417 4.99 2.78 10.65
CA THR A 417 3.53 2.84 10.80
C THR A 417 2.89 3.26 9.47
N THR A 418 1.60 3.02 9.26
CA THR A 418 0.91 3.64 8.12
C THR A 418 0.80 5.15 8.32
N SER A 419 1.19 5.89 7.29
CA SER A 419 1.14 7.35 7.29
C SER A 419 -0.29 7.88 7.24
N CYS A 420 -0.53 9.02 7.88
CA CYS A 420 -1.76 9.79 7.73
C CYS A 420 -1.84 10.55 6.39
N TYR A 421 -0.75 10.59 5.61
CA TYR A 421 -0.68 11.27 4.33
C TYR A 421 -0.51 10.25 3.20
N SER A 422 -1.61 9.85 2.56
CA SER A 422 -1.60 9.02 1.36
C SER A 422 -1.20 9.82 0.10
N VAL A 423 -0.79 9.13 -0.96
CA VAL A 423 -0.62 9.71 -2.31
C VAL A 423 -1.93 9.56 -3.09
N PRO A 424 -2.65 10.65 -3.41
CA PRO A 424 -3.84 10.58 -4.25
C PRO A 424 -3.44 10.40 -5.72
N SER A 425 -3.54 9.19 -6.24
CA SER A 425 -3.35 8.92 -7.67
C SER A 425 -4.68 9.01 -8.40
N ILE A 426 -4.72 9.76 -9.49
CA ILE A 426 -5.89 9.87 -10.35
C ILE A 426 -6.00 8.60 -11.19
N CYS A 427 -7.21 8.04 -11.27
CA CYS A 427 -7.54 6.89 -12.09
C CYS A 427 -7.95 7.32 -13.50
N CYS A 428 -7.62 6.50 -14.49
CA CYS A 428 -8.05 6.66 -15.88
C CYS A 428 -9.52 6.24 -16.03
N HIS A 429 -9.88 5.05 -15.55
CA HIS A 429 -11.25 4.54 -15.58
C HIS A 429 -11.85 4.41 -14.18
N ASP A 430 -11.35 3.44 -13.42
CA ASP A 430 -11.74 3.20 -12.04
C ASP A 430 -10.65 2.42 -11.30
N LEU A 431 -10.74 2.40 -9.96
CA LEU A 431 -9.69 1.88 -9.09
C LEU A 431 -9.38 0.39 -9.36
N VAL A 432 -10.38 -0.39 -9.74
CA VAL A 432 -10.28 -1.84 -9.90
C VAL A 432 -9.81 -2.17 -11.31
N TYR A 433 -10.43 -1.55 -12.31
CA TYR A 433 -10.09 -1.77 -13.71
C TYR A 433 -8.63 -1.41 -13.99
N ASP A 434 -8.21 -0.19 -13.61
CA ASP A 434 -6.84 0.29 -13.84
C ASP A 434 -5.80 -0.68 -13.24
N TRP A 435 -6.05 -1.22 -12.04
CA TRP A 435 -5.12 -2.14 -11.39
C TRP A 435 -5.02 -3.51 -12.10
N PHE A 436 -6.16 -4.09 -12.50
CA PHE A 436 -6.16 -5.38 -13.21
C PHE A 436 -5.63 -5.26 -14.63
N GLU A 437 -5.86 -4.14 -15.30
CA GLU A 437 -5.27 -3.84 -16.61
C GLU A 437 -3.74 -3.75 -16.49
N SER A 438 -3.23 -2.99 -15.51
CA SER A 438 -1.79 -2.96 -15.21
C SER A 438 -1.20 -4.34 -14.93
N LEU A 439 -1.87 -5.18 -14.14
CA LEU A 439 -1.42 -6.55 -13.90
C LEU A 439 -1.38 -7.41 -15.15
N ALA A 440 -2.43 -7.32 -15.98
CA ALA A 440 -2.55 -8.13 -17.19
C ALA A 440 -1.46 -7.77 -18.21
N GLU A 441 -1.17 -6.49 -18.38
CA GLU A 441 -0.15 -6.01 -19.32
C GLU A 441 1.28 -6.23 -18.79
N CYS A 442 1.56 -5.86 -17.53
CA CYS A 442 2.91 -5.94 -16.98
C CYS A 442 3.40 -7.38 -16.80
N LEU A 443 2.50 -8.30 -16.43
CA LEU A 443 2.86 -9.70 -16.14
C LEU A 443 2.42 -10.67 -17.23
N HIS A 444 1.79 -10.18 -18.30
CA HIS A 444 1.26 -11.00 -19.38
C HIS A 444 0.40 -12.18 -18.87
N TRP A 445 -0.39 -11.95 -17.80
CA TRP A 445 -1.06 -13.00 -17.00
C TRP A 445 -1.86 -14.00 -17.87
N ASN A 446 -2.40 -13.55 -19.00
CA ASN A 446 -3.24 -14.36 -19.89
C ASN A 446 -2.63 -14.62 -21.28
N VAL A 447 -1.34 -14.39 -21.49
CA VAL A 447 -0.65 -14.72 -22.76
C VAL A 447 -0.30 -16.20 -22.78
N ARG A 448 -1.32 -17.07 -22.80
CA ARG A 448 -1.17 -18.51 -23.06
C ARG A 448 -1.95 -18.86 -24.32
N LYS A 449 -1.38 -19.69 -25.20
CA LYS A 449 -2.14 -20.28 -26.31
C LYS A 449 -3.38 -20.98 -25.73
N LYS A 450 -4.58 -20.54 -26.13
CA LYS A 450 -5.83 -21.22 -25.74
C LYS A 450 -5.72 -22.69 -26.14
N GLN A 451 -5.96 -23.57 -25.19
CA GLN A 451 -5.95 -25.01 -25.44
C GLN A 451 -7.05 -25.31 -26.47
N THR A 452 -6.68 -25.91 -27.60
CA THR A 452 -7.61 -26.32 -28.63
C THR A 452 -8.60 -27.29 -27.99
N ARG A 453 -9.91 -27.10 -28.23
CA ARG A 453 -10.91 -28.08 -27.82
C ARG A 453 -10.51 -29.43 -28.40
N MET A 454 -10.60 -30.48 -27.58
CA MET A 454 -10.47 -31.86 -28.06
C MET A 454 -11.43 -32.00 -29.24
N SER A 455 -10.90 -32.35 -30.42
CA SER A 455 -11.75 -32.78 -31.52
C SER A 455 -12.52 -33.99 -31.02
N GLU A 456 -13.85 -33.92 -31.08
CA GLU A 456 -14.69 -35.11 -30.93
C GLU A 456 -14.28 -36.04 -32.08
N GLU A 457 -13.44 -37.04 -31.78
CA GLU A 457 -13.27 -38.18 -32.67
C GLU A 457 -14.62 -38.87 -32.71
N THR A 458 -15.32 -38.71 -33.84
CA THR A 458 -16.44 -39.57 -34.19
C THR A 458 -15.89 -40.98 -34.39
N ASP A 459 -16.21 -41.87 -33.45
CA ASP A 459 -15.96 -43.31 -33.52
C ASP A 459 -16.47 -43.95 -34.82
#